data_AF-A0A9Q0L9K9-F1
#
_entry.id   AF-A0A9Q0L9K9-F1
#
_cell.length_a   1.000
_cell.length_b   1.000
_cell.length_c   1.000
_cell.angle_alpha   90.00
_cell.angle_beta   90.00
_cell.angle_gamma   90.00
#
_symmetry.space_group_name_H-M   'P 1'
#
loop_
_entity.id
_entity.type
_entity.pdbx_description
1 polymer ?
#
loop_
_entity_poly.entity_id
_entity_poly.type
_entity_poly.pdbx_seq_one_letter_code
_entity_poly.pdbx_strand_id
1 'polypeptide(L)'
;MKSLFDRTLNGKIISPQIKFIAAGNPYRLRNKTKIDEDFLTDEGLIFDYGEKQGEMKLLRQEVYRVHQISDSFFDDIFDFGNLTQQKEQKEQKTEKTEKTEKTEKTEKPYIEKIIQNSINEINSKKSSIFIDSTKFTKLFTELLAKSFNFLRYHSNDKLSAVSLRDCPKTLKIFNWLLTETNVDFLLPSKNYNQNQKIMDSFIISLFISFGCQFNSDLRLAYFKILYEKFSKFYKKNGK
;
A
#
# COMPACT_ATOMS: atom_id res chain seq x y z
N MET A 1 -20.44 -20.05 -4.43
CA MET A 1 -20.22 -20.35 -3.01
C MET A 1 -20.86 -21.66 -2.55
N LYS A 2 -22.01 -22.08 -3.11
CA LYS A 2 -22.69 -23.36 -2.78
C LYS A 2 -21.75 -24.58 -2.64
N SER A 3 -20.75 -24.65 -3.53
CA SER A 3 -19.71 -25.69 -3.57
C SER A 3 -18.88 -25.90 -2.30
N LEU A 4 -18.81 -24.92 -1.39
CA LEU A 4 -18.07 -25.05 -0.13
C LEU A 4 -18.81 -25.96 0.87
N PHE A 5 -20.15 -25.95 0.85
CA PHE A 5 -20.97 -26.70 1.81
C PHE A 5 -21.47 -28.02 1.24
N ASP A 6 -22.06 -27.98 0.04
CA ASP A 6 -22.67 -29.18 -0.56
C ASP A 6 -21.66 -30.02 -1.35
N ARG A 7 -20.41 -29.56 -1.46
CA ARG A 7 -19.34 -30.14 -2.27
C ARG A 7 -19.77 -30.41 -3.71
N THR A 8 -20.66 -29.58 -4.27
CA THR A 8 -21.10 -29.69 -5.65
C THR A 8 -20.58 -28.55 -6.52
N LEU A 9 -20.27 -28.87 -7.77
CA LEU A 9 -20.04 -27.90 -8.83
C LEU A 9 -20.99 -28.23 -9.98
N ASN A 10 -21.95 -27.32 -10.24
CA ASN A 10 -22.99 -27.52 -11.26
C ASN A 10 -23.72 -28.87 -11.14
N GLY A 11 -24.03 -29.29 -9.91
CA GLY A 11 -24.72 -30.54 -9.61
C GLY A 11 -23.83 -31.79 -9.60
N LYS A 12 -22.53 -31.68 -9.88
CA LYS A 12 -21.59 -32.81 -9.78
C LYS A 12 -20.81 -32.76 -8.47
N ILE A 13 -20.66 -33.90 -7.81
CA ILE A 13 -19.89 -34.02 -6.56
C ILE A 13 -18.40 -33.82 -6.83
N ILE A 14 -17.77 -32.99 -6.01
CA ILE A 14 -16.35 -32.70 -6.03
C ILE A 14 -15.59 -33.74 -5.19
N SER A 15 -14.46 -34.22 -5.71
CA SER A 15 -13.62 -35.23 -5.04
C SER A 15 -13.32 -34.88 -3.57
N PRO A 16 -13.41 -35.85 -2.64
CA PRO A 16 -13.02 -35.73 -1.24
C PRO A 16 -11.64 -35.11 -0.99
N GLN A 17 -10.71 -35.36 -1.92
CA GLN A 17 -9.31 -34.95 -1.83
C GLN A 17 -9.09 -33.45 -2.04
N ILE A 18 -10.07 -32.75 -2.61
CA ILE A 18 -10.00 -31.31 -2.83
C ILE A 18 -10.53 -30.58 -1.59
N LYS A 19 -9.72 -29.65 -1.07
CA LYS A 19 -10.10 -28.77 0.03
C LYS A 19 -10.29 -27.35 -0.49
N PHE A 20 -11.39 -26.72 -0.09
CA PHE A 20 -11.67 -25.33 -0.42
C PHE A 20 -11.31 -24.43 0.76
N ILE A 21 -10.66 -23.31 0.45
CA ILE A 21 -10.46 -22.20 1.37
C ILE A 21 -10.97 -20.96 0.65
N ALA A 22 -11.85 -20.21 1.31
CA ALA A 22 -12.35 -18.94 0.81
C ALA A 22 -11.86 -17.81 1.72
N ALA A 23 -11.51 -16.67 1.13
CA ALA A 23 -11.20 -15.45 1.84
C ALA A 23 -12.16 -14.35 1.35
N GLY A 24 -12.83 -13.69 2.29
CA GLY A 24 -13.73 -12.56 2.02
C GLY A 24 -13.11 -11.26 2.49
N ASN A 25 -13.49 -10.15 1.85
CA ASN A 25 -13.18 -8.82 2.37
C ASN A 25 -14.24 -8.43 3.42
N PRO A 26 -13.88 -7.62 4.43
CA PRO A 26 -14.83 -7.17 5.44
C PRO A 26 -15.85 -6.18 4.87
N TYR A 27 -17.08 -6.26 5.36
CA TYR A 27 -18.17 -5.31 5.06
C TYR A 27 -17.95 -4.03 5.85
N ARG A 28 -17.27 -3.06 5.23
CA ARG A 28 -16.92 -1.77 5.87
C ARG A 28 -17.44 -0.62 5.05
N LEU A 29 -18.14 0.30 5.71
CA LEU A 29 -18.57 1.57 5.13
C LEU A 29 -17.41 2.57 5.15
N ARG A 30 -17.39 3.46 4.15
CA ARG A 30 -16.52 4.63 4.11
C ARG A 30 -16.99 5.65 5.15
N ASN A 31 -16.04 6.29 5.82
CA ASN A 31 -16.35 7.38 6.73
C ASN A 31 -16.72 8.63 5.93
N LYS A 32 -17.98 9.05 6.01
CA LYS A 32 -18.49 10.29 5.40
C LYS A 32 -17.90 11.52 6.12
N THR A 33 -16.66 11.87 5.83
CA THR A 33 -16.13 13.21 6.14
C THR A 33 -16.39 14.13 4.94
N LYS A 34 -16.35 15.45 5.13
CA LYS A 34 -16.69 16.47 4.10
C LYS A 34 -16.00 16.29 2.74
N ILE A 35 -14.85 15.61 2.69
CA ILE A 35 -14.11 15.34 1.43
C ILE A 35 -14.87 14.33 0.56
N ASP A 36 -15.66 13.41 1.15
CA ASP A 36 -16.43 12.41 0.42
C ASP A 36 -17.72 12.97 -0.21
N GLU A 37 -18.23 14.14 0.22
CA GLU A 37 -19.33 14.80 -0.49
C GLU A 37 -18.84 15.18 -1.91
N ASP A 38 -17.69 15.85 -2.03
CA ASP A 38 -17.13 16.24 -3.32
C ASP A 38 -16.73 15.04 -4.23
N PHE A 39 -16.19 13.95 -3.65
CA PHE A 39 -15.84 12.73 -4.42
C PHE A 39 -17.04 11.88 -4.84
N LEU A 40 -18.16 11.95 -4.12
CA LEU A 40 -19.38 11.22 -4.46
C LEU A 40 -20.36 12.05 -5.29
N THR A 41 -20.24 13.38 -5.30
CA THR A 41 -21.17 14.23 -6.03
C THR A 41 -20.61 14.98 -7.23
N ASP A 42 -19.35 15.46 -7.29
CA ASP A 42 -19.06 16.53 -8.27
C ASP A 42 -17.65 16.61 -8.92
N GLU A 43 -16.83 15.54 -8.97
CA GLU A 43 -15.61 15.57 -9.82
C GLU A 43 -15.42 14.33 -10.70
N GLY A 44 -15.50 14.54 -12.03
CA GLY A 44 -15.12 13.57 -13.07
C GLY A 44 -16.28 13.01 -13.92
N LEU A 45 -15.97 12.05 -14.80
CA LEU A 45 -16.97 11.34 -15.60
C LEU A 45 -17.85 10.47 -14.68
N ILE A 46 -19.09 10.89 -14.48
CA ILE A 46 -20.09 10.09 -13.76
C ILE A 46 -20.58 8.99 -14.69
N PHE A 47 -20.30 7.75 -14.35
CA PHE A 47 -20.93 6.61 -15.00
C PHE A 47 -22.39 6.53 -14.58
N ASP A 48 -23.29 6.84 -15.52
CA ASP A 48 -24.73 6.61 -15.37
C ASP A 48 -25.02 5.12 -15.55
N TYR A 49 -25.42 4.49 -14.45
CA TYR A 49 -25.95 3.14 -14.47
C TYR A 49 -27.44 3.34 -14.22
N GLY A 50 -28.29 3.00 -15.20
CA GLY A 50 -29.76 3.09 -15.10
C GLY A 50 -30.37 2.28 -13.94
N GLU A 51 -31.60 1.77 -14.07
CA GLU A 51 -32.47 1.23 -12.98
C GLU A 51 -31.86 0.28 -11.91
N LYS A 52 -30.64 -0.25 -12.07
CA LYS A 52 -29.84 -0.90 -11.01
C LYS A 52 -29.23 0.07 -9.98
N GLN A 53 -29.80 1.27 -9.81
CA GLN A 53 -29.29 2.33 -8.95
C GLN A 53 -29.24 1.95 -7.46
N GLY A 54 -30.18 1.16 -6.95
CA GLY A 54 -30.28 0.84 -5.52
C GLY A 54 -29.05 0.11 -4.96
N GLU A 55 -28.74 -1.07 -5.51
CA GLU A 55 -27.61 -1.89 -5.07
C GLU A 55 -26.26 -1.23 -5.39
N MET A 56 -26.11 -0.66 -6.59
CA MET A 56 -24.86 -0.02 -7.00
C MET A 56 -24.57 1.27 -6.22
N LYS A 57 -25.59 1.99 -5.74
CA LYS A 57 -25.41 3.17 -4.88
C LYS A 57 -24.96 2.78 -3.47
N LEU A 58 -25.41 1.63 -2.97
CA LEU A 58 -24.98 1.08 -1.67
C LEU A 58 -23.52 0.62 -1.73
N LEU A 59 -23.13 -0.13 -2.78
CA LEU A 59 -21.75 -0.61 -2.96
C LEU A 59 -20.70 0.52 -3.11
N ARG A 60 -21.10 1.74 -3.52
CA ARG A 60 -20.20 2.91 -3.57
C ARG A 60 -19.83 3.44 -2.18
N GLN A 61 -20.72 3.24 -1.20
CA GLN A 61 -20.50 3.67 0.17
C GLN A 61 -19.59 2.70 0.92
N GLU A 62 -19.34 1.52 0.35
CA GLU A 62 -18.44 0.53 0.93
C GLU A 62 -16.98 0.78 0.53
N VAL A 63 -16.08 0.39 1.43
CA VAL A 63 -14.63 0.38 1.21
C VAL A 63 -14.27 -0.67 0.16
N TYR A 64 -14.79 -1.88 0.36
CA TYR A 64 -14.71 -2.98 -0.57
C TYR A 64 -16.10 -3.19 -1.15
N ARG A 65 -16.22 -3.34 -2.47
CA ARG A 65 -17.50 -3.63 -3.11
C ARG A 65 -17.81 -5.11 -2.89
N VAL A 66 -18.55 -5.43 -1.82
CA VAL A 66 -18.81 -6.80 -1.39
C VAL A 66 -20.30 -7.09 -1.46
N HIS A 67 -20.66 -8.22 -2.07
CA HIS A 67 -22.05 -8.68 -2.03
C HIS A 67 -22.32 -9.39 -0.71
N GLN A 68 -23.59 -9.38 -0.29
CA GLN A 68 -24.03 -10.12 0.89
C GLN A 68 -23.67 -11.60 0.76
N ILE A 69 -23.09 -12.15 1.84
CA ILE A 69 -22.83 -13.58 1.94
C ILE A 69 -24.11 -14.30 2.38
N SER A 70 -24.27 -15.55 1.96
CA SER A 70 -25.41 -16.36 2.39
C SER A 70 -25.31 -16.70 3.86
N ASP A 71 -26.46 -16.72 4.54
CA ASP A 71 -26.54 -16.95 5.99
C ASP A 71 -25.84 -18.23 6.47
N SER A 72 -25.81 -19.27 5.62
CA SER A 72 -25.13 -20.53 5.92
C SER A 72 -23.63 -20.38 6.18
N PHE A 73 -22.99 -19.30 5.74
CA PHE A 73 -21.56 -19.07 5.96
C PHE A 73 -21.21 -18.42 7.30
N PHE A 74 -22.16 -17.82 8.02
CA PHE A 74 -21.82 -16.97 9.18
C PHE A 74 -21.04 -17.71 10.27
N ASP A 75 -21.38 -18.97 10.53
CA ASP A 75 -20.74 -19.78 11.57
C ASP A 75 -19.31 -20.24 11.20
N ASP A 76 -18.97 -20.21 9.90
CA ASP A 76 -17.68 -20.67 9.37
C ASP A 76 -16.74 -19.53 8.94
N ILE A 77 -17.12 -18.27 9.21
CA ILE A 77 -16.28 -17.10 8.93
C ILE A 77 -15.39 -16.81 10.14
N PHE A 78 -14.09 -16.73 9.90
CA PHE A 78 -13.09 -16.41 10.91
C PHE A 78 -12.36 -15.12 10.56
N ASP A 79 -12.16 -14.25 11.56
CA ASP A 79 -11.32 -13.07 11.42
C ASP A 79 -9.85 -13.45 11.61
N PHE A 80 -9.03 -13.21 10.58
CA PHE A 80 -7.58 -13.40 10.60
C PHE A 80 -6.84 -12.23 11.29
N GLY A 81 -7.56 -11.18 11.66
CA GLY A 81 -7.03 -9.97 12.28
C GLY A 81 -6.36 -9.03 11.27
N ASN A 82 -5.96 -7.86 11.75
CA ASN A 82 -5.21 -6.88 10.97
C ASN A 82 -3.72 -6.96 11.28
N LEU A 83 -2.86 -6.76 10.27
CA LEU A 83 -1.40 -6.71 10.47
C LEU A 83 -0.99 -5.66 11.51
N THR A 84 -1.78 -4.60 11.72
CA THR A 84 -1.59 -3.55 12.72
C THR A 84 -2.11 -3.90 14.13
N GLN A 85 -2.89 -4.96 14.29
CA GLN A 85 -3.52 -5.37 15.54
C GLN A 85 -2.90 -6.67 16.06
N GLN A 86 -1.69 -6.61 16.62
CA GLN A 86 -1.25 -7.66 17.53
C GLN A 86 -1.48 -7.21 18.98
N LYS A 87 -2.50 -7.83 19.59
CA LYS A 87 -2.90 -7.90 21.01
C LYS A 87 -2.58 -6.67 21.86
N GLU A 88 -3.61 -5.85 22.09
CA GLU A 88 -3.74 -5.03 23.30
C GLU A 88 -3.82 -5.95 24.53
N GLN A 89 -2.67 -6.43 25.01
CA GLN A 89 -2.56 -6.79 26.42
C GLN A 89 -2.09 -5.53 27.16
N LYS A 90 -3.08 -4.87 27.76
CA LYS A 90 -3.04 -3.88 28.83
C LYS A 90 -1.70 -3.18 29.04
N GLU A 91 -1.65 -1.90 28.69
CA GLU A 91 -1.25 -0.85 29.64
C GLU A 91 -1.62 0.51 29.06
N GLN A 92 -2.40 1.27 29.83
CA GLN A 92 -2.78 2.64 29.51
C GLN A 92 -1.55 3.53 29.67
N LYS A 93 -0.98 4.01 28.56
CA LYS A 93 -0.16 5.24 28.50
C LYS A 93 -0.02 5.75 27.06
N THR A 94 -0.53 6.95 26.79
CA THR A 94 -0.24 7.79 25.59
C THR A 94 -0.59 7.20 24.20
N GLU A 95 -1.87 7.28 23.84
CA GLU A 95 -2.50 6.68 22.64
C GLU A 95 -1.99 7.14 21.25
N LYS A 96 -1.24 8.24 21.12
CA LYS A 96 -0.80 8.77 19.81
C LYS A 96 0.56 8.24 19.34
N THR A 97 1.48 7.97 20.27
CA THR A 97 2.84 7.50 19.93
C THR A 97 2.87 5.99 19.73
N GLU A 98 2.10 5.24 20.53
CA GLU A 98 2.13 3.77 20.52
C GLU A 98 1.48 3.11 19.30
N LYS A 99 0.42 3.71 18.71
CA LYS A 99 -0.23 3.17 17.50
C LYS A 99 0.68 3.25 16.27
N THR A 100 1.50 4.30 16.20
CA THR A 100 2.48 4.50 15.12
C THR A 100 3.63 3.49 15.25
N GLU A 101 4.14 3.27 16.46
CA GLU A 101 5.21 2.29 16.72
C GLU A 101 4.79 0.82 16.53
N LYS A 102 3.53 0.45 16.81
CA LYS A 102 3.04 -0.93 16.66
C LYS A 102 2.84 -1.34 15.20
N THR A 103 2.36 -0.42 14.35
CA THR A 103 2.23 -0.63 12.89
C THR A 103 3.60 -0.83 12.22
N GLU A 104 4.62 -0.12 12.71
CA GLU A 104 5.99 -0.24 12.23
C GLU A 104 6.67 -1.58 12.57
N LYS A 105 6.17 -2.35 13.55
CA LYS A 105 6.80 -3.62 13.96
C LYS A 105 6.37 -4.84 13.13
N THR A 106 5.16 -4.83 12.55
CA THR A 106 4.58 -6.02 11.90
C THR A 106 4.63 -5.99 10.37
N GLU A 107 4.41 -4.83 9.73
CA GLU A 107 4.44 -4.73 8.26
C GLU A 107 5.85 -4.52 7.71
N LYS A 108 6.69 -3.81 8.47
CA LYS A 108 8.03 -3.43 8.06
C LYS A 108 8.93 -4.60 7.64
N PRO A 109 8.92 -5.77 8.32
CA PRO A 109 9.68 -6.94 7.86
C PRO A 109 9.23 -7.46 6.49
N TYR A 110 7.94 -7.37 6.17
CA TYR A 110 7.44 -7.77 4.85
C TYR A 110 7.86 -6.76 3.78
N ILE A 111 7.76 -5.46 4.08
CA ILE A 111 8.25 -4.39 3.20
C ILE A 111 9.75 -4.59 2.92
N GLU A 112 10.53 -4.84 3.96
CA GLU A 112 11.97 -5.09 3.87
C GLU A 112 12.29 -6.28 2.96
N LYS A 113 11.59 -7.41 3.14
CA LYS A 113 11.78 -8.61 2.32
C LYS A 113 11.40 -8.37 0.86
N ILE A 114 10.32 -7.64 0.59
CA ILE A 114 9.91 -7.28 -0.79
C ILE A 114 10.98 -6.41 -1.46
N ILE A 115 11.50 -5.40 -0.75
CA ILE A 115 12.57 -4.52 -1.26
C ILE A 115 13.85 -5.29 -1.49
N GLN A 116 14.26 -6.12 -0.53
CA GLN A 116 15.48 -6.91 -0.63
C GLN A 116 15.44 -7.83 -1.85
N ASN A 117 14.31 -8.50 -2.09
CA ASN A 117 14.10 -9.33 -3.28
C ASN A 117 14.22 -8.51 -4.57
N SER A 118 13.60 -7.31 -4.61
CA SER A 118 13.68 -6.43 -5.78
C SER A 118 15.10 -5.93 -6.04
N ILE A 119 15.85 -5.55 -5.00
CA ILE A 119 17.26 -5.13 -5.13
C ILE A 119 18.12 -6.30 -5.61
N ASN A 120 17.92 -7.50 -5.06
CA ASN A 120 18.65 -8.69 -5.48
C ASN A 120 18.38 -9.02 -6.95
N GLU A 121 17.13 -8.88 -7.40
CA GLU A 121 16.77 -9.04 -8.81
C GLU A 121 17.51 -8.03 -9.70
N ILE A 122 17.54 -6.76 -9.30
CA ILE A 122 18.25 -5.69 -10.03
C ILE A 122 19.76 -6.00 -10.12
N ASN A 123 20.38 -6.34 -8.99
CA ASN A 123 21.81 -6.66 -8.93
C ASN A 123 22.17 -7.95 -9.71
N SER A 124 21.24 -8.89 -9.83
CA SER A 124 21.46 -10.13 -10.58
C SER A 124 21.44 -9.92 -12.10
N LYS A 125 20.70 -8.91 -12.57
CA LYS A 125 20.76 -8.47 -13.97
C LYS A 125 22.12 -7.80 -14.16
N LYS A 126 22.92 -8.23 -15.16
CA LYS A 126 24.24 -7.66 -15.51
C LYS A 126 24.13 -6.21 -16.03
N SER A 127 23.47 -5.34 -15.29
CA SER A 127 23.38 -3.91 -15.53
C SER A 127 24.64 -3.23 -14.97
N SER A 128 24.97 -2.05 -15.49
CA SER A 128 26.03 -1.20 -14.92
C SER A 128 25.71 -0.66 -13.53
N ILE A 129 24.51 -0.94 -13.01
CA ILE A 129 24.00 -0.40 -11.76
C ILE A 129 24.05 -1.47 -10.68
N PHE A 130 24.81 -1.17 -9.62
CA PHE A 130 24.89 -1.96 -8.40
C PHE A 130 24.26 -1.20 -7.22
N ILE A 131 23.34 -1.85 -6.52
CA ILE A 131 22.71 -1.29 -5.33
C ILE A 131 23.28 -2.00 -4.10
N ASP A 132 23.86 -1.25 -3.17
CA ASP A 132 24.22 -1.76 -1.84
C ASP A 132 22.94 -2.20 -1.09
N SER A 133 22.69 -3.52 -1.10
CA SER A 133 21.46 -4.10 -0.56
C SER A 133 21.30 -3.78 0.92
N THR A 134 22.36 -3.84 1.72
CA THR A 134 22.31 -3.53 3.15
C THR A 134 21.91 -2.08 3.43
N LYS A 135 22.51 -1.13 2.71
CA LYS A 135 22.29 0.30 2.90
C LYS A 135 20.91 0.74 2.41
N PHE A 136 20.55 0.34 1.18
CA PHE A 136 19.34 0.83 0.52
C PHE A 136 18.08 0.09 0.95
N THR A 137 18.15 -1.22 1.26
CA THR A 137 16.99 -1.97 1.77
C THR A 137 16.42 -1.31 3.02
N LYS A 138 17.27 -0.98 4.00
CA LYS A 138 16.84 -0.34 5.24
C LYS A 138 16.24 1.04 5.00
N LEU A 139 16.88 1.87 4.19
CA LEU A 139 16.40 3.21 3.89
C LEU A 139 15.06 3.19 3.14
N PHE A 140 14.95 2.37 2.10
CA PHE A 140 13.74 2.24 1.30
C PHE A 140 12.58 1.71 2.13
N THR A 141 12.85 0.77 3.03
CA THR A 141 11.87 0.23 3.97
C THR A 141 11.32 1.34 4.87
N GLU A 142 12.19 2.18 5.43
CA GLU A 142 11.78 3.29 6.29
C GLU A 142 10.98 4.36 5.53
N LEU A 143 11.37 4.67 4.30
CA LEU A 143 10.64 5.64 3.47
C LEU A 143 9.27 5.11 3.06
N LEU A 144 9.16 3.85 2.60
CA LEU A 144 7.88 3.22 2.27
C LEU A 144 6.95 3.14 3.49
N ALA A 145 7.47 2.72 4.65
CA ALA A 145 6.68 2.68 5.88
C ALA A 145 6.17 4.07 6.28
N LYS A 146 6.99 5.12 6.14
CA LYS A 146 6.55 6.51 6.35
C LYS A 146 5.47 6.92 5.37
N SER A 147 5.59 6.56 4.09
CA SER A 147 4.58 6.84 3.08
C SER A 147 3.26 6.15 3.40
N PHE A 148 3.32 4.90 3.85
CA PHE A 148 2.15 4.14 4.29
C PHE A 148 1.46 4.83 5.47
N ASN A 149 2.23 5.18 6.50
CA ASN A 149 1.69 5.86 7.69
C ASN A 149 1.09 7.22 7.34
N PHE A 150 1.74 8.01 6.48
CA PHE A 150 1.23 9.31 6.07
C PHE A 150 -0.09 9.19 5.30
N LEU A 151 -0.15 8.28 4.33
CA LEU A 151 -1.37 8.05 3.54
C LEU A 151 -2.52 7.52 4.41
N ARG A 152 -2.25 6.59 5.34
CA ARG A 152 -3.27 6.12 6.29
C ARG A 152 -3.74 7.21 7.23
N TYR A 153 -2.83 8.07 7.70
CA TYR A 153 -3.19 9.16 8.62
C TYR A 153 -4.13 10.18 7.97
N HIS A 154 -3.89 10.50 6.70
CA HIS A 154 -4.66 11.48 5.94
C HIS A 154 -5.81 10.90 5.10
N SER A 155 -6.01 9.58 5.12
CA SER A 155 -7.13 8.93 4.42
C SER A 155 -8.36 8.79 5.32
N ASN A 156 -9.54 8.88 4.70
CA ASN A 156 -10.83 8.56 5.32
C ASN A 156 -10.92 7.07 5.70
N ASP A 157 -10.16 6.22 5.01
CA ASP A 157 -9.98 4.81 5.36
C ASP A 157 -8.53 4.49 5.72
N LYS A 158 -8.22 4.59 7.01
CA LYS A 158 -6.88 4.31 7.53
C LYS A 158 -6.40 2.87 7.30
N LEU A 159 -7.30 1.91 7.16
CA LEU A 159 -6.94 0.48 7.09
C LEU A 159 -6.77 0.02 5.64
N SER A 160 -7.57 0.52 4.70
CA SER A 160 -7.53 0.11 3.30
C SER A 160 -6.79 1.09 2.39
N ALA A 161 -6.38 2.26 2.88
CA ALA A 161 -5.72 3.27 2.04
C ALA A 161 -4.49 2.73 1.31
N VAL A 162 -3.81 1.75 1.90
CA VAL A 162 -2.53 1.23 1.40
C VAL A 162 -2.28 -0.17 1.95
N SER A 163 -1.68 -1.02 1.12
CA SER A 163 -1.33 -2.40 1.44
C SER A 163 0.06 -2.78 0.94
N LEU A 164 0.56 -3.95 1.35
CA LEU A 164 1.81 -4.51 0.82
C LEU A 164 1.81 -4.72 -0.71
N ARG A 165 0.63 -4.71 -1.37
CA ARG A 165 0.54 -4.75 -2.84
C ARG A 165 1.07 -3.49 -3.50
N ASP A 166 1.12 -2.39 -2.78
CA ASP A 166 1.61 -1.12 -3.30
C ASP A 166 3.15 -1.09 -3.29
N CYS A 167 3.82 -1.90 -2.46
CA CYS A 167 5.29 -2.01 -2.47
C CYS A 167 5.84 -2.52 -3.83
N PRO A 168 5.40 -3.69 -4.38
CA PRO A 168 5.87 -4.12 -5.69
C PRO A 168 5.53 -3.15 -6.83
N LYS A 169 4.37 -2.46 -6.76
CA LYS A 169 4.00 -1.45 -7.76
C LYS A 169 4.97 -0.28 -7.75
N THR A 170 5.27 0.27 -6.56
CA THR A 170 6.26 1.33 -6.39
C THR A 170 7.64 0.89 -6.84
N LEU A 171 8.04 -0.35 -6.51
CA LEU A 171 9.35 -0.90 -6.90
C LEU A 171 9.45 -1.14 -8.42
N LYS A 172 8.34 -1.43 -9.09
CA LYS A 172 8.30 -1.53 -10.56
C LYS A 172 8.58 -0.17 -11.22
N ILE A 173 7.99 0.91 -10.68
CA ILE A 173 8.27 2.28 -11.15
C ILE A 173 9.73 2.65 -10.86
N PHE A 174 10.22 2.30 -9.67
CA PHE A 174 11.61 2.52 -9.28
C PHE A 174 12.59 1.83 -10.21
N ASN A 175 12.37 0.54 -10.48
CA ASN A 175 13.21 -0.21 -11.40
C ASN A 175 13.18 0.41 -12.80
N TRP A 176 11.99 0.76 -13.31
CA TRP A 176 11.86 1.42 -14.61
C TRP A 176 12.61 2.75 -14.67
N LEU A 177 12.47 3.60 -13.66
CA LEU A 177 13.23 4.86 -13.58
C LEU A 177 14.74 4.60 -13.55
N LEU A 178 15.17 3.64 -12.74
CA LEU A 178 16.59 3.34 -12.56
C LEU A 178 17.25 2.78 -13.83
N THR A 179 16.59 1.86 -14.54
CA THR A 179 17.18 1.10 -15.66
C THR A 179 16.85 1.68 -17.02
N GLU A 180 15.61 2.14 -17.25
CA GLU A 180 15.11 2.52 -18.57
C GLU A 180 15.12 4.02 -18.82
N THR A 181 15.31 4.84 -17.78
CA THR A 181 15.30 6.30 -17.93
C THR A 181 16.64 6.95 -17.61
N ASN A 182 16.91 8.03 -18.35
CA ASN A 182 17.91 9.03 -17.96
C ASN A 182 17.26 9.95 -16.92
N VAL A 183 17.20 9.47 -15.67
CA VAL A 183 16.70 10.24 -14.51
C VAL A 183 17.46 11.55 -14.32
N ASP A 184 18.70 11.62 -14.83
CA ASP A 184 19.54 12.81 -14.94
C ASP A 184 18.80 14.02 -15.54
N PHE A 185 17.78 13.78 -16.39
CA PHE A 185 16.91 14.81 -16.94
C PHE A 185 16.01 15.47 -15.90
N LEU A 186 15.54 14.74 -14.89
CA LEU A 186 14.55 15.21 -13.92
C LEU A 186 15.19 16.04 -12.78
N LEU A 187 16.45 15.78 -12.44
CA LEU A 187 17.18 16.49 -11.38
C LEU A 187 18.65 16.75 -11.81
N PRO A 188 18.89 17.74 -12.69
CA PRO A 188 20.22 18.00 -13.21
C PRO A 188 21.18 18.41 -12.08
N SER A 189 22.20 17.58 -11.83
CA SER A 189 23.30 17.87 -10.92
C SER A 189 24.63 17.69 -11.64
N LYS A 190 25.57 18.63 -11.45
CA LYS A 190 26.90 18.62 -12.09
C LYS A 190 27.75 17.40 -11.71
N ASN A 191 27.37 16.64 -10.67
CA ASN A 191 28.05 15.43 -10.20
C ASN A 191 27.02 14.32 -9.90
N TYR A 192 26.19 13.97 -10.88
CA TYR A 192 25.18 12.93 -10.72
C TYR A 192 25.84 11.55 -10.60
N ASN A 193 25.95 11.05 -9.37
CA ASN A 193 26.51 9.73 -9.10
C ASN A 193 25.41 8.66 -9.04
N GLN A 194 25.82 7.40 -9.10
CA GLN A 194 24.89 6.26 -9.10
C GLN A 194 24.01 6.20 -7.84
N ASN A 195 24.53 6.56 -6.66
CA ASN A 195 23.72 6.61 -5.44
C ASN A 195 22.64 7.70 -5.52
N GLN A 196 22.96 8.83 -6.16
CA GLN A 196 21.99 9.89 -6.44
C GLN A 196 20.90 9.38 -7.40
N LYS A 197 21.28 8.71 -8.49
CA LYS A 197 20.34 8.07 -9.41
C LYS A 197 19.39 7.10 -8.70
N ILE A 198 19.94 6.21 -7.88
CA ILE A 198 19.16 5.23 -7.10
C ILE A 198 18.17 5.95 -6.18
N MET A 199 18.63 6.97 -5.46
CA MET A 199 17.79 7.72 -4.52
C MET A 199 16.67 8.48 -5.22
N ASP A 200 17.00 9.24 -6.26
CA ASP A 200 16.03 10.06 -6.97
C ASP A 200 14.97 9.19 -7.65
N SER A 201 15.38 8.09 -8.28
CA SER A 201 14.47 7.09 -8.84
C SER A 201 13.47 6.61 -7.79
N PHE A 202 13.94 6.33 -6.57
CA PHE A 202 13.07 5.83 -5.51
C PHE A 202 12.14 6.92 -4.96
N ILE A 203 12.63 8.14 -4.74
CA ILE A 203 11.81 9.28 -4.27
C ILE A 203 10.73 9.64 -5.29
N ILE A 204 11.07 9.69 -6.59
CA ILE A 204 10.11 9.92 -7.66
C ILE A 204 9.07 8.80 -7.68
N SER A 205 9.48 7.54 -7.48
CA SER A 205 8.55 6.42 -7.39
C SER A 205 7.57 6.54 -6.24
N LEU A 206 8.03 6.97 -5.06
CA LEU A 206 7.18 7.26 -3.91
C LEU A 206 6.23 8.43 -4.17
N PHE A 207 6.70 9.45 -4.90
CA PHE A 207 5.87 10.58 -5.28
C PHE A 207 4.76 10.16 -6.23
N ILE A 208 5.08 9.42 -7.29
CA ILE A 208 4.10 8.92 -8.26
C ILE A 208 3.10 7.97 -7.58
N SER A 209 3.60 7.08 -6.71
CA SER A 209 2.75 6.06 -6.07
C SER A 209 1.81 6.65 -5.01
N PHE A 210 2.28 7.63 -4.24
CA PHE A 210 1.55 8.14 -3.06
C PHE A 210 1.36 9.65 -3.06
N GLY A 211 2.39 10.41 -3.43
CA GLY A 211 2.38 11.88 -3.37
C GLY A 211 1.37 12.56 -4.29
N CYS A 212 1.12 11.99 -5.48
CA CYS A 212 0.15 12.51 -6.45
C CYS A 212 -1.31 12.48 -5.95
N GLN A 213 -1.61 11.67 -4.93
CA GLN A 213 -2.96 11.52 -4.38
C GLN A 213 -3.36 12.69 -3.45
N PHE A 214 -2.39 13.51 -3.03
CA PHE A 214 -2.62 14.61 -2.11
C PHE A 214 -2.88 15.93 -2.83
N ASN A 215 -3.68 16.80 -2.20
CA ASN A 215 -3.77 18.22 -2.55
C ASN A 215 -2.42 18.93 -2.32
N SER A 216 -2.29 20.19 -2.77
CA SER A 216 -1.04 20.95 -2.73
C SER A 216 -0.38 20.97 -1.36
N ASP A 217 -1.16 21.22 -0.31
CA ASP A 217 -0.65 21.42 1.05
C ASP A 217 -0.17 20.10 1.67
N LEU A 218 -0.98 19.05 1.55
CA LEU A 218 -0.62 17.71 2.03
C LEU A 218 0.53 17.12 1.22
N ARG A 219 0.62 17.41 -0.08
CA ARG A 219 1.74 17.01 -0.93
C ARG A 219 3.04 17.67 -0.47
N LEU A 220 3.00 18.96 -0.13
CA LEU A 220 4.16 19.66 0.43
C LEU A 220 4.57 19.08 1.78
N ALA A 221 3.61 18.77 2.65
CA ALA A 221 3.86 18.12 3.94
C ALA A 221 4.48 16.72 3.76
N TYR A 222 3.95 15.93 2.83
CA TYR A 222 4.48 14.62 2.47
C TYR A 222 5.94 14.70 2.01
N PHE A 223 6.24 15.63 1.11
CA PHE A 223 7.61 15.86 0.64
C PHE A 223 8.57 16.26 1.77
N LYS A 224 8.14 17.11 2.72
CA LYS A 224 8.97 17.48 3.87
C LYS A 224 9.37 16.25 4.70
N ILE A 225 8.45 15.33 4.94
CA ILE A 225 8.70 14.09 5.71
C ILE A 225 9.69 13.17 5.01
N LEU A 226 9.60 13.05 3.67
CA LEU A 226 10.58 12.31 2.88
C LEU A 226 11.94 13.02 2.89
N TYR A 227 11.95 14.33 2.69
CA TYR A 227 13.16 15.16 2.62
C TYR A 227 13.95 15.16 3.93
N GLU A 228 13.30 15.23 5.09
CA GLU A 228 13.98 15.15 6.38
C GLU A 228 14.78 13.84 6.55
N LYS A 229 14.24 12.74 6.03
CA LYS A 229 14.88 11.43 6.13
C LYS A 229 15.99 11.29 5.08
N PHE A 230 15.71 11.73 3.86
CA PHE A 230 16.65 11.81 2.74
C PHE A 230 17.88 12.66 3.09
N SER A 231 17.68 13.89 3.56
CA SER A 231 18.76 14.83 3.87
C SER A 231 19.68 14.32 4.99
N LYS A 232 19.13 13.64 6.00
CA LYS A 232 19.92 12.98 7.05
C LYS A 232 20.78 11.84 6.49
N PHE A 233 20.26 11.06 5.55
CA PHE A 233 21.02 9.98 4.90
C PHE A 233 22.17 10.51 4.06
N TYR A 234 21.95 11.58 3.28
CA TYR A 234 23.00 12.23 2.50
C TYR A 234 24.09 12.86 3.37
N LYS A 235 23.71 13.56 4.44
CA LYS A 235 24.70 14.14 5.38
C LYS A 235 25.57 13.09 6.07
N LYS A 236 25.02 11.88 6.30
CA LYS A 236 25.73 10.78 6.97
C LYS A 236 26.60 9.93 6.03
N ASN A 237 26.21 9.80 4.76
CA ASN A 237 26.85 8.86 3.82
C ASN A 237 27.38 9.53 2.53
N GLY A 238 27.34 10.86 2.47
CA GLY A 238 27.79 11.67 1.33
C GLY A 238 29.22 12.18 1.44
N LYS A 239 30.09 11.46 2.17
CA LYS A 239 31.54 11.58 2.07
C LYS A 239 32.10 10.27 1.53
#